data_AF-A0A9D8HQK7-F1
#
_entry.id   AF-A0A9D8HQK7-F1
#
_cell.length_a   1.000
_cell.length_b   1.000
_cell.length_c   1.000
_cell.angle_alpha   90.00
_cell.angle_beta   90.00
_cell.angle_gamma   90.00
#
_symmetry.space_group_name_H-M   'P 1'
#
loop_
_entity.id
_entity.type
_entity.pdbx_description
1 polymer ?
#
loop_
_entity_poly.entity_id
_entity_poly.type
_entity_poly.pdbx_seq_one_letter_code
_entity_poly.pdbx_strand_id
1 'polypeptide(L)'
;MARRVYIREIYFYVMCLIAVILFIVGLVTTFDSSINYVKPVTYMTRASMMPVYKSPEYSDMTQEQIDKLIDEEIALQVSNEKINALKGIFRGALLIIIAVPLFSVHWVKAQAMWRLNTGDE
;
A
#
# COMPACT_ATOMS: atom_id res chain seq x y z
N MET A 1 20.73 -26.77 27.43
CA MET A 1 19.97 -27.21 26.24
C MET A 1 18.59 -26.55 26.15
N ALA A 2 17.82 -26.52 27.25
CA ALA A 2 16.49 -25.89 27.35
C ALA A 2 16.41 -24.42 26.85
N ARG A 3 17.38 -23.56 27.19
CA ARG A 3 17.38 -22.13 26.77
C ARG A 3 17.39 -21.94 25.25
N ARG A 4 18.05 -22.83 24.49
CA ARG A 4 18.09 -22.76 23.00
C ARG A 4 16.76 -23.17 22.38
N VAL A 5 16.04 -24.10 23.02
CA VAL A 5 14.70 -24.56 22.58
C VAL A 5 13.69 -23.43 22.76
N TYR A 6 13.70 -22.76 23.92
CA TYR A 6 12.83 -21.62 24.22
C TYR A 6 13.04 -20.44 23.26
N ILE A 7 14.30 -20.08 22.95
CA ILE A 7 14.60 -18.98 22.02
C ILE A 7 14.09 -19.30 20.60
N ARG A 8 14.23 -20.57 20.17
CA ARG A 8 13.74 -21.02 18.87
C ARG A 8 12.21 -20.96 18.80
N GLU A 9 11.51 -21.34 19.86
CA GLU A 9 10.05 -21.31 19.92
C GLU A 9 9.50 -19.88 19.82
N ILE A 10 10.07 -18.96 20.61
CA ILE A 10 9.73 -17.53 20.55
C ILE A 10 9.96 -16.97 19.13
N TYR A 11 11.05 -17.35 18.47
CA TYR A 11 11.34 -16.91 17.10
C TYR A 11 10.21 -17.26 16.12
N PHE A 12 9.68 -18.48 16.16
CA PHE A 12 8.61 -18.89 15.24
C PHE A 12 7.31 -18.14 15.49
N TYR A 13 6.96 -17.89 16.76
CA TYR A 13 5.79 -17.06 17.11
C TYR A 13 5.97 -15.60 16.66
N VAL A 14 7.14 -15.01 16.86
CA VAL A 14 7.46 -13.65 16.40
C VAL A 14 7.37 -13.56 14.88
N MET A 15 7.91 -14.54 14.15
CA MET A 15 7.81 -14.57 12.69
C MET A 15 6.36 -14.72 12.20
N CYS A 16 5.54 -15.52 12.88
CA CYS A 16 4.10 -15.60 12.57
C CYS A 16 3.41 -14.26 12.82
N LEU A 17 3.72 -13.57 13.92
CA LEU A 17 3.18 -12.25 14.22
C LEU A 17 3.57 -11.22 13.14
N ILE A 18 4.84 -11.19 12.74
CA ILE A 18 5.32 -10.32 11.65
C ILE A 18 4.56 -10.62 10.36
N ALA A 19 4.37 -11.90 10.02
CA ALA A 19 3.61 -12.30 8.84
C ALA A 19 2.18 -11.75 8.87
N VAL A 20 1.50 -11.86 10.01
CA VAL A 20 0.13 -11.34 10.19
C VAL A 20 0.10 -9.82 10.02
N ILE A 21 1.05 -9.09 10.59
CA ILE A 21 1.15 -7.63 10.42
C ILE A 21 1.34 -7.28 8.94
N LEU A 22 2.27 -7.94 8.24
CA LEU A 22 2.51 -7.71 6.82
C LEU A 22 1.27 -8.01 5.97
N PHE A 23 0.53 -9.07 6.31
CA PHE A 23 -0.71 -9.42 5.65
C PHE A 23 -1.78 -8.33 5.81
N ILE A 24 -1.97 -7.82 7.03
CA ILE A 24 -2.94 -6.74 7.32
C ILE A 24 -2.54 -5.46 6.57
N VAL A 25 -1.27 -5.07 6.66
CA VAL A 25 -0.77 -3.87 5.94
C VAL A 25 -0.94 -4.02 4.43
N GLY A 26 -0.64 -5.20 3.89
CA GLY A 26 -0.85 -5.52 2.48
C GLY A 26 -2.31 -5.38 2.06
N LEU A 27 -3.23 -5.95 2.85
CA LEU A 27 -4.68 -5.85 2.64
C LEU A 27 -5.18 -4.41 2.62
N VAL A 28 -4.86 -3.64 3.66
CA VAL A 28 -5.29 -2.24 3.77
C VAL A 28 -4.74 -1.43 2.60
N THR A 29 -3.45 -1.61 2.26
CA THR A 29 -2.81 -0.91 1.14
C THR A 29 -3.48 -1.25 -0.19
N THR A 30 -3.74 -2.53 -0.46
CA THR A 30 -4.41 -2.97 -1.69
C THR A 30 -5.81 -2.40 -1.79
N PHE A 31 -6.58 -2.42 -0.69
CA PHE A 31 -7.94 -1.92 -0.66
C PHE A 31 -8.00 -0.40 -0.90
N ASP A 32 -7.21 0.37 -0.16
CA ASP A 32 -7.13 1.82 -0.31
C ASP A 32 -6.69 2.21 -1.72
N SER A 33 -5.65 1.56 -2.24
CA SER A 33 -5.15 1.80 -3.59
C SER A 33 -6.16 1.41 -4.67
N SER A 34 -6.99 0.38 -4.43
CA SER A 34 -8.06 -0.02 -5.35
C SER A 34 -9.18 1.02 -5.39
N ILE A 35 -9.55 1.60 -4.25
CA ILE A 35 -10.50 2.72 -4.18
C ILE A 35 -9.96 3.92 -4.95
N ASN A 36 -8.70 4.30 -4.69
CA ASN A 36 -8.04 5.44 -5.35
C ASN A 36 -7.85 5.22 -6.87
N TYR A 37 -7.76 3.98 -7.33
CA TYR A 37 -7.72 3.68 -8.76
C TYR A 37 -9.07 3.94 -9.46
N VAL A 38 -10.17 3.53 -8.82
CA VAL A 38 -11.54 3.70 -9.35
C VAL A 38 -12.01 5.15 -9.21
N LYS A 39 -11.74 5.77 -8.07
CA LYS A 39 -12.06 7.17 -7.77
C LYS A 39 -10.80 7.88 -7.28
N PRO A 40 -9.97 8.41 -8.19
CA PRO A 40 -8.79 9.18 -7.84
C PRO A 40 -9.19 10.40 -7.03
N VAL A 41 -8.65 10.52 -5.82
CA VAL A 41 -8.83 11.71 -5.00
C VAL A 41 -7.84 12.76 -5.54
N THR A 42 -8.38 13.77 -6.23
CA THR A 42 -7.60 14.92 -6.70
C THR A 42 -8.04 16.17 -5.93
N TYR A 43 -7.06 16.89 -5.40
CA TYR A 43 -7.26 18.21 -4.78
C TYR A 43 -7.13 19.34 -5.80
N MET A 44 -6.72 19.03 -7.04
CA MET A 44 -6.53 20.01 -8.10
C MET A 44 -7.82 20.16 -8.89
N THR A 45 -8.48 21.29 -8.64
CA THR A 45 -9.70 21.70 -9.33
C THR A 45 -9.42 22.90 -10.21
N ARG A 46 -10.28 23.12 -11.21
CA ARG A 46 -10.21 24.33 -12.04
C ARG A 46 -10.24 25.60 -11.18
N ALA A 47 -11.05 25.61 -10.12
CA ALA A 47 -11.15 26.74 -9.19
C ALA A 47 -9.85 27.00 -8.41
N SER A 48 -9.11 25.95 -8.04
CA SER A 48 -7.82 26.10 -7.32
C SER A 48 -6.68 26.52 -8.24
N MET A 49 -6.75 26.20 -9.54
CA MET A 49 -5.69 26.53 -10.51
C MET A 49 -5.88 27.87 -11.20
N MET A 50 -7.12 28.30 -11.42
CA MET A 50 -7.45 29.56 -12.11
C MET A 50 -6.69 30.81 -11.58
N PRO A 51 -6.43 30.98 -10.27
CA PRO A 51 -5.67 32.12 -9.77
C PRO A 51 -4.21 32.16 -10.23
N VAL A 52 -3.59 30.99 -10.45
CA VAL A 52 -2.17 30.88 -10.86
C VAL A 52 -1.98 31.42 -12.28
N TYR A 53 -2.89 31.08 -13.19
CA TYR A 53 -2.85 31.53 -14.60
C TYR A 53 -3.43 32.92 -14.85
N LYS A 54 -3.90 33.61 -13.79
CA LYS A 54 -4.27 35.04 -13.85
C LYS A 54 -3.12 35.97 -13.46
N SER A 55 -1.94 35.40 -13.19
CA SER A 55 -0.74 36.16 -12.87
C SER A 55 -0.16 36.88 -14.11
N PRO A 56 0.64 37.95 -13.93
CA PRO A 56 1.19 38.73 -15.04
C PRO A 56 1.99 37.91 -16.06
N GLU A 57 2.58 36.78 -15.62
CA GLU A 57 3.34 35.85 -16.47
C GLU A 57 2.52 35.19 -17.59
N TYR A 58 1.20 35.11 -17.43
CA TYR A 58 0.30 34.46 -18.40
C TYR A 58 -0.66 35.47 -19.06
N SER A 59 -0.39 36.77 -18.90
CA SER A 59 -1.25 37.85 -19.42
C SER A 59 -1.37 37.89 -20.95
N ASP A 60 -0.42 37.27 -21.66
CA ASP A 60 -0.39 37.18 -23.12
C ASP A 60 -1.27 36.04 -23.67
N MET A 61 -1.80 35.16 -22.81
CA MET A 61 -2.59 34.00 -23.21
C MET A 61 -4.08 34.31 -23.27
N THR A 62 -4.76 33.77 -24.27
CA THR A 62 -6.23 33.87 -24.33
C THR A 62 -6.86 33.00 -23.24
N GLN A 63 -8.07 33.34 -22.80
CA GLN A 63 -8.81 32.54 -21.81
C GLN A 63 -8.98 31.07 -22.25
N GLU A 64 -9.16 30.85 -23.55
CA GLU A 64 -9.31 29.51 -24.14
C GLU A 64 -8.00 28.70 -24.07
N GLN A 65 -6.84 29.36 -24.20
CA GLN A 65 -5.53 28.72 -24.01
C GLN A 65 -5.28 28.37 -22.53
N ILE A 66 -5.68 29.25 -21.62
CA ILE A 66 -5.57 29.03 -20.16
C ILE A 66 -6.44 27.84 -19.74
N ASP A 67 -7.69 27.81 -20.21
CA ASP A 67 -8.62 26.74 -19.89
C ASP A 67 -8.11 25.37 -20.37
N LYS A 68 -7.60 25.33 -21.61
CA LYS A 68 -7.01 24.11 -22.16
C LYS A 68 -5.81 23.62 -21.33
N LEU A 69 -4.96 24.54 -20.88
CA LEU A 69 -3.79 24.20 -20.07
C LEU A 69 -4.19 23.62 -18.71
N ILE A 70 -5.18 24.25 -18.05
CA ILE A 70 -5.71 23.78 -16.77
C ILE A 70 -6.31 22.38 -16.93
N ASP A 71 -7.11 22.15 -17.97
CA ASP A 71 -7.75 20.86 -18.21
C ASP A 71 -6.71 19.75 -18.51
N GLU A 72 -5.66 20.06 -19.28
CA GLU A 72 -4.54 19.15 -19.53
C GLU A 72 -3.80 18.79 -18.23
N GLU A 73 -3.57 19.77 -17.35
CA GLU A 73 -2.87 19.55 -16.09
C GLU A 73 -3.70 18.74 -15.08
N ILE A 74 -5.02 18.97 -15.01
CA ILE A 74 -5.95 18.12 -14.24
C ILE A 74 -5.91 16.70 -14.79
N ALA A 75 -5.98 16.52 -16.10
CA ALA A 75 -5.99 15.20 -16.74
C ALA A 75 -4.68 14.44 -16.47
N LEU A 76 -3.54 15.12 -16.56
CA LEU A 76 -2.23 14.56 -16.23
C LEU A 76 -2.14 14.12 -14.77
N GLN A 77 -2.63 14.94 -13.83
CA GLN A 77 -2.65 14.55 -12.42
C GLN A 77 -3.55 13.35 -12.15
N VAL A 78 -4.76 13.33 -12.70
CA VAL A 78 -5.66 12.17 -12.56
C VAL A 78 -5.01 10.90 -13.11
N SER A 79 -4.31 11.00 -14.24
CA SER A 79 -3.56 9.88 -14.82
C SER A 79 -2.43 9.41 -13.89
N ASN A 80 -1.64 10.33 -13.35
CA ASN A 80 -0.55 10.02 -12.42
C ASN A 80 -1.06 9.38 -11.13
N GLU A 81 -2.17 9.88 -10.57
CA GLU A 81 -2.81 9.28 -9.39
C GLU A 81 -3.28 7.86 -9.66
N LYS A 82 -3.86 7.58 -10.84
CA LYS A 82 -4.21 6.20 -11.23
C LYS A 82 -2.99 5.30 -11.34
N ILE A 83 -1.87 5.79 -11.89
CA ILE A 83 -0.63 5.00 -11.99
C ILE A 83 -0.08 4.70 -10.58
N ASN A 84 -0.10 5.69 -9.68
CA ASN A 84 0.36 5.51 -8.31
C ASN A 84 -0.54 4.55 -7.53
N ALA A 85 -1.85 4.67 -7.69
CA ALA A 85 -2.83 3.74 -7.15
C ALA A 85 -2.58 2.31 -7.66
N LEU A 86 -2.35 2.14 -8.97
CA LEU A 86 -2.02 0.83 -9.54
C LEU A 86 -0.74 0.24 -8.93
N LYS A 87 0.32 1.05 -8.79
CA LYS A 87 1.55 0.62 -8.09
C LYS A 87 1.27 0.23 -6.63
N GLY A 88 0.39 0.95 -5.95
CA GLY A 88 -0.06 0.65 -4.59
C GLY A 88 -0.76 -0.70 -4.49
N ILE A 89 -1.65 -1.02 -5.43
CA ILE A 89 -2.31 -2.33 -5.53
C ILE A 89 -1.26 -3.44 -5.64
N PHE A 90 -0.30 -3.30 -6.56
CA PHE A 90 0.79 -4.28 -6.73
C PHE A 90 1.65 -4.43 -5.49
N ARG A 91 2.00 -3.33 -4.81
CA ARG A 91 2.79 -3.36 -3.57
C ARG A 91 2.05 -4.09 -2.45
N GLY A 92 0.76 -3.79 -2.27
CA GLY A 92 -0.07 -4.49 -1.26
C GLY A 92 -0.25 -5.98 -1.59
N ALA A 93 -0.46 -6.32 -2.86
CA ALA A 93 -0.56 -7.71 -3.32
C ALA A 93 0.74 -8.48 -3.08
N LEU A 94 1.89 -7.86 -3.33
CA LEU A 94 3.20 -8.45 -3.06
C LEU A 94 3.39 -8.74 -1.56
N LEU A 95 2.98 -7.83 -0.68
CA LEU A 95 3.02 -8.06 0.77
C LEU A 95 2.17 -9.26 1.18
N ILE A 96 0.97 -9.39 0.63
CA ILE A 96 0.09 -10.54 0.86
C ILE A 96 0.75 -11.85 0.38
N ILE A 97 1.27 -11.85 -0.85
CA ILE A 97 1.93 -13.01 -1.46
C ILE A 97 3.16 -13.46 -0.66
N ILE A 98 3.90 -12.54 -0.03
CA ILE A 98 5.03 -12.87 0.83
C ILE A 98 4.56 -13.33 2.21
N ALA A 99 3.55 -12.68 2.79
CA ALA A 99 3.07 -12.95 4.13
C ALA A 99 2.45 -14.35 4.27
N VAL A 100 1.65 -14.79 3.28
CA VAL A 100 0.99 -16.12 3.28
C VAL A 100 1.97 -17.30 3.41
N PRO A 101 3.02 -17.44 2.56
CA PRO A 101 3.99 -18.51 2.70
C PRO A 101 4.85 -18.34 3.95
N LEU A 102 5.20 -17.11 4.33
CA LEU A 102 5.96 -16.85 5.55
C LEU A 102 5.18 -17.38 6.77
N PHE A 103 3.91 -17.04 6.89
CA PHE A 103 3.04 -17.53 7.95
C PHE A 103 2.90 -19.05 7.89
N SER A 104 2.56 -19.60 6.73
CA SER A 104 2.31 -21.04 6.56
C SER A 104 3.50 -21.90 7.00
N VAL A 105 4.71 -21.54 6.58
CA VAL A 105 5.95 -22.27 6.92
C VAL A 105 6.28 -22.16 8.41
N HIS A 106 6.16 -20.97 9.00
CA HIS A 106 6.51 -20.76 10.41
C HIS A 106 5.44 -21.32 11.36
N TRP A 107 4.17 -21.29 10.96
CA TRP A 107 3.05 -21.81 11.73
C TRP A 107 3.08 -23.33 11.86
N VAL A 108 3.38 -24.06 10.78
CA VAL A 108 3.55 -25.52 10.83
C VAL A 108 4.67 -25.91 11.79
N LYS A 109 5.78 -25.16 11.79
CA LYS A 109 6.92 -25.40 12.69
C LYS A 109 6.59 -25.02 14.14
N ALA A 110 5.86 -23.93 14.36
CA ALA A 110 5.38 -23.54 15.69
C ALA A 110 4.46 -24.62 16.29
N GLN A 111 3.49 -25.11 15.51
CA GLN A 111 2.60 -26.19 15.95
C GLN A 111 3.34 -27.49 16.26
N ALA A 112 4.32 -27.87 15.44
CA ALA A 112 5.09 -29.08 15.68
C ALA A 112 5.86 -29.03 17.00
N MET A 113 6.43 -27.88 17.36
CA MET A 113 7.11 -27.72 18.65
C MET A 113 6.13 -27.66 19.83
N TRP A 114 5.00 -26.98 19.67
CA TRP A 114 3.97 -26.93 20.71
C TRP A 114 3.47 -28.34 21.08
N ARG A 115 3.18 -29.18 20.06
CA ARG A 115 2.75 -30.57 20.28
C ARG A 115 3.80 -31.44 20.98
N LEU A 116 5.09 -31.23 20.69
CA LEU A 116 6.18 -31.92 21.39
C LEU A 116 6.27 -31.50 22.86
N ASN A 117 5.93 -30.25 23.17
CA ASN A 117 5.98 -29.73 24.54
C ASN A 117 4.76 -30.14 25.39
N THR A 118 3.63 -30.47 24.74
CA THR A 118 2.40 -30.93 25.41
C THR A 118 2.19 -32.45 25.39
N GLY A 119 3.08 -33.21 24.73
CA GLY A 119 2.95 -34.65 24.52
C GLY A 119 3.72 -35.54 25.50
N ASP A 120 4.38 -34.94 26.49
CA ASP A 120 5.17 -35.63 27.53
C ASP A 120 4.43 -35.64 28.90
N GLU A 121 3.09 -35.75 28.91
CA GLU A 121 2.28 -36.10 30.10
C GLU A 121 1.59 -37.46 29.93
#